data_AF-A0A8I1XYB1-F1
#
_entry.id   AF-A0A8I1XYB1-F1
#
_cell.length_a   1.000
_cell.length_b   1.000
_cell.length_c   1.000
_cell.angle_alpha   90.00
_cell.angle_beta   90.00
_cell.angle_gamma   90.00
#
_symmetry.space_group_name_H-M   'P 1'
#
loop_
_entity.id
_entity.type
_entity.pdbx_description
1 polymer ?
#
loop_
_entity_poly.entity_id
_entity_poly.type
_entity_poly.pdbx_seq_one_letter_code
_entity_poly.pdbx_strand_id
1 'polypeptide(L)'
;MFESLLRTQAAYHRHCDAPFAAERARYLQHCADHGATLATLRMKSTELLWAARLLPPNASQGLGMEQLLEMVRQRTSIHTGSTTGRRLTDIAR
;
A
#
# COMPACT_ATOMS: atom_id res chain seq x y z
N MET A 1 -0.39 -13.36 -6.23
CA MET A 1 -0.69 -11.98 -6.67
C MET A 1 0.54 -11.11 -6.82
N PHE A 2 1.41 -10.96 -5.81
CA PHE A 2 2.59 -10.09 -5.93
C PHE A 2 3.57 -10.52 -7.05
N GLU A 3 3.77 -11.83 -7.26
CA GLU A 3 4.63 -12.35 -8.33
C GLU A 3 4.20 -11.92 -9.74
N SER A 4 2.90 -11.75 -9.99
CA SER A 4 2.40 -11.32 -11.30
C SER A 4 2.41 -9.80 -11.48
N LEU A 5 2.44 -9.04 -10.39
CA LEU A 5 2.40 -7.57 -10.42
C LEU A 5 3.79 -6.93 -10.37
N LEU A 6 4.72 -7.54 -9.63
CA LEU A 6 6.03 -6.97 -9.32
C LEU A 6 7.09 -7.47 -10.29
N ARG A 7 7.84 -6.55 -10.88
CA ARG A 7 8.90 -6.87 -11.85
C ARG A 7 10.18 -7.42 -11.21
N THR A 8 10.35 -7.30 -9.90
CA THR A 8 11.62 -7.64 -9.23
C THR A 8 11.39 -8.47 -7.97
N GLN A 9 12.30 -9.41 -7.72
CA GLN A 9 12.32 -10.24 -6.52
C GLN A 9 12.46 -9.38 -5.25
N ALA A 10 13.27 -8.31 -5.30
CA ALA A 10 13.39 -7.38 -4.17
C ALA A 10 12.06 -6.70 -3.80
N ALA A 11 11.22 -6.34 -4.78
CA ALA A 11 9.90 -5.79 -4.48
C ALA A 11 8.97 -6.83 -3.87
N TYR A 12 9.04 -8.08 -4.35
CA TYR A 12 8.28 -9.20 -3.81
C TYR A 12 8.61 -9.45 -2.33
N HIS A 13 9.89 -9.56 -1.98
CA HIS A 13 10.31 -9.76 -0.59
C HIS A 13 9.84 -8.63 0.32
N ARG A 14 10.01 -7.36 -0.10
CA ARG A 14 9.52 -6.22 0.70
C ARG A 14 8.01 -6.24 0.92
N HIS A 15 7.25 -6.84 0.01
CA HIS A 15 5.82 -7.04 0.24
C HIS A 15 5.57 -8.17 1.23
N CYS A 16 6.22 -9.32 1.07
CA CYS A 16 6.04 -10.47 1.96
C CYS A 16 6.49 -10.20 3.40
N ASP A 17 7.60 -9.49 3.58
CA ASP A 17 8.22 -9.27 4.89
C ASP A 17 7.55 -8.13 5.68
N ALA A 18 6.73 -7.30 5.02
CA ALA A 18 6.06 -6.19 5.66
C ALA A 18 4.70 -6.59 6.26
N PRO A 19 4.21 -5.90 7.30
CA PRO A 19 2.94 -6.23 7.95
C PRO A 19 1.75 -6.26 6.96
N PHE A 20 0.72 -7.04 7.30
CA PHE A 20 -0.50 -7.18 6.49
C PHE A 20 -0.27 -7.62 5.04
N ALA A 21 0.72 -8.48 4.79
CA ALA A 21 1.00 -8.99 3.45
C ALA A 21 -0.20 -9.72 2.83
N ALA A 22 -0.91 -10.53 3.62
CA ALA A 22 -2.09 -11.29 3.18
C ALA A 22 -3.29 -10.38 2.85
N GLU A 23 -3.55 -9.35 3.65
CA GLU A 23 -4.60 -8.36 3.43
C GLU A 23 -4.32 -7.55 2.16
N ARG A 24 -3.06 -7.12 1.96
CA ARG A 24 -2.65 -6.39 0.75
C ARG A 24 -2.83 -7.25 -0.50
N ALA A 25 -2.49 -8.53 -0.43
CA ALA A 25 -2.72 -9.46 -1.54
C ALA A 25 -4.22 -9.65 -1.84
N ARG A 26 -5.06 -9.82 -0.80
CA ARG A 26 -6.52 -9.90 -0.93
C ARG A 26 -7.14 -8.64 -1.55
N TYR A 27 -6.71 -7.46 -1.13
CA TYR A 27 -7.18 -6.20 -1.70
C TYR A 27 -6.83 -6.06 -3.19
N LEU A 28 -5.60 -6.42 -3.58
CA LEU A 28 -5.20 -6.37 -4.98
C LEU A 28 -5.95 -7.38 -5.83
N GLN A 29 -6.21 -8.57 -5.30
CA GLN A 29 -7.06 -9.56 -5.98
C GLN A 29 -8.48 -9.02 -6.16
N HIS A 30 -9.09 -8.48 -5.10
CA HIS A 30 -10.40 -7.84 -5.17
C HIS A 30 -10.44 -6.74 -6.25
N CYS A 31 -9.43 -5.88 -6.32
CA CYS A 31 -9.34 -4.87 -7.38
C CYS A 31 -9.29 -5.49 -8.79
N ALA A 32 -8.53 -6.58 -8.96
CA ALA A 32 -8.44 -7.28 -10.24
C ALA A 32 -9.78 -7.91 -10.64
N ASP A 33 -10.47 -8.54 -9.68
CA ASP A 33 -11.80 -9.13 -9.86
C ASP A 33 -12.85 -8.07 -10.25
N HIS A 34 -12.63 -6.81 -9.87
CA HIS A 34 -13.48 -5.66 -10.22
C HIS A 34 -12.96 -4.88 -11.44
N GLY A 35 -12.10 -5.49 -12.28
CA GLY A 35 -11.71 -4.94 -13.57
C GLY A 35 -10.58 -3.91 -13.52
N ALA A 36 -9.81 -3.81 -12.43
CA ALA A 36 -8.65 -2.95 -12.39
C ALA A 36 -7.59 -3.38 -13.41
N THR A 37 -7.10 -2.43 -14.21
CA THR A 37 -6.02 -2.69 -15.17
C THR A 37 -4.71 -3.06 -14.47
N LEU A 38 -3.80 -3.71 -15.18
CA LEU A 38 -2.45 -4.02 -14.68
C LEU A 38 -1.69 -2.76 -14.22
N ALA A 39 -1.87 -1.64 -14.91
CA ALA A 39 -1.27 -0.35 -14.52
C ALA A 39 -1.84 0.14 -13.17
N THR A 40 -3.16 0.06 -12.99
CA THR A 40 -3.84 0.40 -11.73
C THR A 40 -3.37 -0.50 -10.58
N LEU A 41 -3.28 -1.81 -10.81
CA LEU A 41 -2.82 -2.77 -9.80
C LEU A 41 -1.36 -2.52 -9.39
N ARG A 42 -0.48 -2.19 -10.33
CA ARG A 42 0.92 -1.81 -10.04
C ARG A 42 1.01 -0.52 -9.23
N MET A 43 0.21 0.49 -9.58
CA MET A 43 0.13 1.73 -8.80
C MET A 43 -0.33 1.44 -7.37
N LYS A 44 -1.45 0.72 -7.20
CA LYS A 44 -1.97 0.33 -5.88
C LYS A 44 -0.97 -0.50 -5.09
N SER A 45 -0.28 -1.46 -5.71
CA SER A 45 0.77 -2.26 -5.06
C SER A 45 1.90 -1.38 -4.53
N THR A 46 2.33 -0.38 -5.30
CA THR A 46 3.38 0.56 -4.88
C THR A 46 2.94 1.39 -3.68
N GLU A 47 1.70 1.90 -3.70
CA GLU A 47 1.13 2.64 -2.57
C GLU A 47 1.01 1.79 -1.31
N LEU A 48 0.56 0.54 -1.44
CA LEU A 48 0.47 -0.41 -0.32
C LEU A 48 1.83 -0.79 0.24
N LEU A 49 2.88 -0.82 -0.59
CA LEU A 49 4.24 -1.05 -0.11
C LEU A 49 4.73 0.13 0.73
N TRP A 50 4.46 1.35 0.28
CA TRP A 50 4.78 2.55 1.04
C TRP A 50 4.02 2.62 2.35
N ALA A 51 2.71 2.38 2.33
CA ALA A 51 1.91 2.30 3.55
C ALA A 51 2.53 1.29 4.53
N ALA A 52 2.86 0.09 4.05
CA ALA A 52 3.45 -0.94 4.89
C ALA A 52 4.82 -0.58 5.50
N ARG A 53 5.59 0.30 4.86
CA ARG A 53 6.87 0.82 5.39
C ARG A 53 6.69 1.85 6.50
N LEU A 54 5.57 2.55 6.51
CA LEU A 54 5.25 3.57 7.51
C LEU A 54 4.46 3.00 8.69
N LEU A 55 4.12 1.70 8.64
CA LEU A 55 3.43 1.04 9.73
C LEU A 55 4.31 0.96 10.97
N PRO A 56 3.79 1.29 12.16
CA PRO A 56 4.51 1.07 13.40
C PRO A 56 4.62 -0.44 13.70
N PRO A 57 5.60 -0.87 14.52
CA PRO A 57 5.81 -2.29 14.85
C PRO A 57 4.59 -2.98 15.47
N ASN A 58 3.71 -2.21 16.12
CA ASN A 58 2.48 -2.69 16.75
C ASN A 58 1.23 -2.59 15.85
N ALA A 59 1.40 -2.31 14.55
CA ALA A 59 0.26 -2.12 13.63
C ALA A 59 -0.71 -3.31 13.60
N SER A 60 -0.22 -4.53 13.84
CA SER A 60 -1.04 -5.75 13.94
C SER A 60 -2.06 -5.74 15.08
N GLN A 61 -1.92 -4.85 16.07
CA GLN A 61 -2.87 -4.67 17.17
C GLN A 61 -4.02 -3.70 16.82
N GLY A 62 -4.02 -3.17 15.59
CA GLY A 62 -4.97 -2.17 15.12
C GLY A 62 -4.28 -0.83 14.89
N LEU A 63 -4.74 -0.12 13.85
CA LEU A 63 -4.26 1.21 13.50
C LEU A 63 -5.25 2.26 14.00
N GLY A 64 -4.78 3.15 14.86
CA GLY A 64 -5.54 4.33 15.28
C GLY A 64 -5.60 5.38 14.18
N MET A 65 -6.62 6.24 14.20
CA MET A 65 -6.77 7.32 13.22
C MET A 65 -5.59 8.31 13.22
N GLU A 66 -4.98 8.56 14.38
CA GLU A 66 -3.78 9.39 14.50
C GLU A 66 -2.57 8.80 13.76
N GLN A 67 -2.38 7.47 13.84
CA GLN A 67 -1.31 6.78 13.13
C GLN A 67 -1.52 6.85 11.62
N LEU A 68 -2.77 6.70 11.17
CA LEU A 68 -3.11 6.86 9.75
C LEU A 68 -2.83 8.28 9.24
N LEU A 69 -3.19 9.31 10.02
CA LEU A 69 -2.92 10.71 9.67
C LEU A 69 -1.42 11.01 9.61
N GLU A 70 -0.62 10.43 10.51
CA GLU A 70 0.83 10.57 10.49
C GLU A 70 1.44 9.90 9.26
N MET A 71 0.98 8.70 8.89
CA MET A 71 1.41 8.03 7.65
C MET A 71 1.08 8.87 6.40
N VAL A 72 -0.10 9.50 6.37
CA VAL A 72 -0.50 10.43 5.29
C VAL A 72 0.43 11.64 5.26
N ARG A 73 0.68 12.27 6.42
CA ARG A 73 1.56 13.44 6.54
C ARG A 73 2.97 13.12 6.04
N GLN A 74 3.56 12.03 6.52
CA GLN A 74 4.88 11.56 6.08
C GLN A 74 4.92 11.32 4.57
N ARG A 75 3.87 10.69 4.01
CA ARG A 75 3.83 10.46 2.57
C ARG A 75 3.72 11.75 1.76
N THR A 76 2.91 12.71 2.21
CA THR A 76 2.80 14.03 1.55
C THR A 76 4.07 14.87 1.68
N SER A 77 4.83 14.71 2.75
CA SER A 77 6.14 15.36 2.92
C SER A 77 7.21 14.76 2.00
N ILE A 78 7.13 13.46 1.70
CA ILE A 78 8.08 12.75 0.81
C ILE A 78 7.74 12.97 -0.66
N HIS A 79 6.50 13.36 -1.01
CA HIS A 79 6.07 13.64 -2.38
C HIS A 79 5.41 15.02 -2.45
N THR A 80 6.16 16.03 -2.89
CA THR A 80 5.71 17.40 -3.24
C THR A 80 4.81 17.42 -4.50
N GLY A 81 3.85 16.51 -4.58
CA GLY A 81 2.90 16.38 -5.69
C GLY A 81 1.48 16.10 -5.18
N SER A 82 0.62 17.10 -5.32
CA SER A 82 -0.79 17.17 -4.86
C SER A 82 -1.65 15.92 -5.13
N THR A 83 -1.35 15.14 -6.17
CA THR A 83 -2.10 13.93 -6.55
C THR A 83 -1.83 12.69 -5.69
N THR A 84 -0.72 12.65 -4.94
CA THR A 84 -0.32 11.46 -4.18
C THR A 84 -1.09 11.31 -2.86
N GLY A 85 -1.34 12.41 -2.14
CA GLY A 85 -2.09 12.38 -0.87
C GLY A 85 -3.53 11.88 -1.06
N ARG A 86 -4.21 12.32 -2.12
CA ARG A 86 -5.57 11.85 -2.46
C ARG A 86 -5.62 10.35 -2.72
N ARG A 87 -4.61 9.80 -3.41
CA ARG A 87 -4.53 8.37 -3.74
C ARG A 87 -4.32 7.48 -2.50
N LEU A 88 -3.54 7.94 -1.52
CA LEU A 88 -3.32 7.19 -0.28
C LEU A 88 -4.62 7.09 0.53
N THR A 89 -5.35 8.21 0.66
CA THR A 89 -6.64 8.26 1.37
C THR A 89 -7.69 7.34 0.72
N ASP A 90 -7.75 7.30 -0.62
CA ASP A 90 -8.69 6.43 -1.35
C ASP A 90 -8.33 4.93 -1.25
N ILE A 91 -7.08 4.59 -0.90
CA ILE A 91 -6.63 3.19 -0.72
C ILE A 91 -6.76 2.74 0.74
N ALA A 92 -6.65 3.66 1.70
CA ALA A 92 -6.69 3.36 3.14
C ALA A 92 -8.11 3.35 3.74
N ARG A 93 -9.13 3.77 2.98
CA ARG A 93 -10.55 3.67 3.32
C ARG A 93 -11.12 2.33 2.87
#